data_AF-A0A3Q1HQA5-F1
#
_entry.id   AF-A0A3Q1HQA5-F1
#
_cell.length_a   1.000
_cell.length_b   1.000
_cell.length_c   1.000
_cell.angle_alpha   90.00
_cell.angle_beta   90.00
_cell.angle_gamma   90.00
#
_symmetry.space_group_name_H-M   'P 1'
#
loop_
_entity.id
_entity.type
_entity.pdbx_description
1 polymer ?
#
loop_
_entity_poly.entity_id
_entity_poly.type
_entity_poly.pdbx_seq_one_letter_code
_entity_poly.pdbx_strand_id
1 'polypeptide(L)'
;MCNQVIIKFFVAVVGVMCCKAASHVTSSLVNIFMQILITVHLVSHHIQHCTICMIKAHQLVLSEQDKQRRTFFSVFYLCINGGSLLSTIITPILRAQECGIKSKESCYSLAFGVPAALMVVSLLVFIVGSGLYYKDEPQGNIMVDVCKCIGFAIKNRYRHRSKQYPKRQHWMDWADEKYDKLLIAQIKMVLRVLFLYIPLPMFWTLFDQKGSRWTLQATTMDGNFGALIVQPDQMQTVNPILILTLVPIMDFCIYPLIKKCGLDFTPLKRMTVGMFMASIAFVCAAVVQLEIDKTLPNFPSTTQGQLKLLNMGNNPVTVRLPGNEPQDLPASLDYFTFESEQINVSISSPEVTRNISLSMGERQTLLIPSDLTDEWLQTEDLTSKPKQGQNAVRFVNGMNTVVNVSTPSVYFGLIEPLYYTNYSLIKNGEHTFTLWNDAQKCDFTMTFRFGSAYTFFINSNLFSDVSYTHGFLCFVNFGHMSKIACHLIRDILCVAVDNPIKYIITLYTFEDFRFK
;
A
#
# COMPACT_ATOMS: atom_id res chain seq x y z
N MET A 1 -7.15 4.84 -40.27
CA MET A 1 -7.32 5.00 -38.81
C MET A 1 -7.88 3.73 -38.13
N CYS A 2 -8.99 3.15 -38.60
CA CYS A 2 -9.60 1.94 -38.02
C CYS A 2 -8.65 0.73 -37.91
N ASN A 3 -7.90 0.39 -38.98
CA ASN A 3 -6.91 -0.71 -38.94
C ASN A 3 -5.78 -0.46 -37.92
N GLN A 4 -5.36 0.79 -37.71
CA GLN A 4 -4.35 1.10 -36.70
C GLN A 4 -4.87 0.91 -35.27
N VAL A 5 -6.16 1.18 -35.03
CA VAL A 5 -6.79 0.92 -33.74
C VAL A 5 -6.86 -0.60 -33.49
N ILE A 6 -7.26 -1.39 -34.49
CA ILE A 6 -7.33 -2.86 -34.39
C ILE A 6 -5.95 -3.47 -34.05
N ILE A 7 -4.91 -3.10 -34.79
CA ILE A 7 -3.53 -3.57 -34.52
C ILE A 7 -3.10 -3.20 -33.10
N LYS A 8 -3.42 -1.99 -32.65
CA LYS A 8 -3.04 -1.52 -31.31
C LYS A 8 -3.81 -2.25 -30.21
N PHE A 9 -5.11 -2.48 -30.37
CA PHE A 9 -5.87 -3.33 -29.45
C PHE A 9 -5.28 -4.74 -29.35
N PHE A 10 -4.89 -5.32 -30.49
CA PHE A 10 -4.25 -6.63 -30.51
C PHE A 10 -2.92 -6.63 -29.73
N VAL A 11 -2.06 -5.62 -29.94
CA VAL A 11 -0.80 -5.48 -29.19
C VAL A 11 -1.06 -5.31 -27.69
N ALA A 12 -2.08 -4.55 -27.29
CA ALA A 12 -2.42 -4.40 -25.87
C ALA A 12 -2.90 -5.73 -25.25
N VAL A 13 -3.76 -6.49 -25.94
CA VAL A 13 -4.21 -7.81 -25.49
C VAL A 13 -3.02 -8.75 -25.31
N VAL A 14 -2.14 -8.84 -26.31
CA VAL A 14 -0.93 -9.68 -26.23
C VAL A 14 -0.04 -9.23 -25.07
N GLY A 15 0.15 -7.91 -24.89
CA GLY A 15 0.94 -7.37 -23.79
C GLY A 15 0.39 -7.76 -22.42
N VAL A 16 -0.92 -7.62 -22.18
CA VAL A 16 -1.55 -8.01 -20.91
C VAL A 16 -1.47 -9.52 -20.68
N MET A 17 -1.63 -10.34 -21.73
CA MET A 17 -1.43 -11.79 -21.61
C MET A 17 0.02 -12.17 -21.31
N CYS A 18 1.00 -11.45 -21.87
CA CYS A 18 2.41 -11.64 -21.56
C CYS A 18 2.76 -11.21 -20.13
N CYS A 19 2.10 -10.19 -19.55
CA CYS A 19 2.26 -9.84 -18.13
C CYS A 19 1.91 -11.02 -17.20
N LYS A 20 0.89 -11.82 -17.54
CA LYS A 20 0.57 -13.06 -16.81
C LYS A 20 1.68 -14.11 -16.93
N ALA A 21 2.24 -14.29 -18.12
CA ALA A 21 3.33 -15.26 -18.31
C ALA A 21 4.60 -14.86 -17.54
N ALA A 22 4.88 -13.55 -17.48
CA ALA A 22 6.04 -12.98 -16.80
C ALA A 22 5.86 -12.78 -15.28
N SER A 23 4.63 -12.88 -14.74
CA SER A 23 4.40 -12.75 -13.29
C SER A 23 4.89 -13.96 -12.48
N HIS A 24 5.18 -15.08 -13.15
CA HIS A 24 5.86 -16.22 -12.54
C HIS A 24 7.34 -16.19 -12.93
N VAL A 25 8.21 -15.88 -11.95
CA VAL A 25 9.63 -16.32 -11.85
C VAL A 25 10.78 -15.41 -12.39
N THR A 26 11.81 -15.26 -11.53
CA THR A 26 13.23 -14.81 -11.68
C THR A 26 13.63 -13.40 -12.14
N SER A 27 14.73 -12.92 -11.53
CA SER A 27 15.39 -11.61 -11.72
C SER A 27 15.85 -11.29 -13.16
N SER A 28 16.04 -12.30 -14.01
CA SER A 28 16.45 -12.12 -15.41
C SER A 28 15.32 -11.63 -16.34
N LEU A 29 14.05 -11.73 -15.93
CA LEU A 29 12.88 -11.40 -16.76
C LEU A 29 12.24 -10.03 -16.43
N VAL A 30 12.78 -9.30 -15.44
CA VAL A 30 12.29 -7.96 -15.07
C VAL A 30 12.33 -6.99 -16.25
N ASN A 31 13.37 -7.06 -17.08
CA ASN A 31 13.51 -6.23 -18.27
C ASN A 31 12.40 -6.50 -19.30
N ILE A 32 12.02 -7.77 -19.48
CA ILE A 32 10.94 -8.15 -20.39
C ILE A 32 9.59 -7.68 -19.85
N PHE A 33 9.35 -7.83 -18.55
CA PHE A 33 8.13 -7.32 -17.92
C PHE A 33 8.00 -5.79 -18.07
N MET A 34 9.09 -5.05 -17.83
CA MET A 34 9.11 -3.59 -18.03
C MET A 34 8.87 -3.20 -19.49
N GLN A 35 9.46 -3.91 -20.45
CA GLN A 35 9.25 -3.65 -21.87
C GLN A 35 7.78 -3.90 -22.28
N ILE A 36 7.16 -4.94 -21.74
CA ILE A 36 5.74 -5.23 -21.95
C ILE A 36 4.87 -4.10 -21.39
N LEU A 37 5.12 -3.65 -20.16
CA LEU A 37 4.38 -2.56 -19.53
C LEU A 37 4.49 -1.25 -20.33
N ILE A 38 5.70 -0.90 -20.78
CA ILE A 38 5.92 0.28 -21.64
C ILE A 38 5.09 0.15 -22.93
N THR A 39 5.10 -1.03 -23.54
CA THR A 39 4.34 -1.28 -24.78
C THR A 39 2.84 -1.13 -24.53
N VAL A 40 2.30 -1.75 -23.48
CA VAL A 40 0.88 -1.64 -23.09
C VAL A 40 0.52 -0.17 -22.83
N HIS A 41 1.37 0.58 -22.14
CA HIS A 41 1.14 1.98 -21.83
C HIS A 41 1.09 2.86 -23.10
N LEU A 42 2.09 2.75 -23.99
CA LEU A 42 2.14 3.49 -25.25
C LEU A 42 0.92 3.19 -26.13
N VAL A 43 0.55 1.92 -26.20
CA VAL A 43 -0.60 1.45 -26.98
C VAL A 43 -1.92 1.99 -26.40
N SER A 44 -2.09 1.93 -25.08
CA SER A 44 -3.28 2.43 -24.39
C SER A 44 -3.48 3.94 -24.60
N HIS A 45 -2.41 4.73 -24.44
CA HIS A 45 -2.44 6.17 -24.74
C HIS A 45 -2.82 6.46 -26.18
N HIS A 46 -2.30 5.67 -27.11
CA HIS A 46 -2.60 5.87 -28.52
C HIS A 46 -4.05 5.49 -28.86
N ILE A 47 -4.58 4.40 -28.30
CA ILE A 47 -5.99 4.00 -28.44
C ILE A 47 -6.89 5.13 -27.92
N GLN A 48 -6.62 5.65 -26.72
CA GLN A 48 -7.38 6.75 -26.14
C GLN A 48 -7.44 7.97 -27.07
N HIS A 49 -6.30 8.38 -27.64
CA HIS A 49 -6.25 9.51 -28.56
C HIS A 49 -7.05 9.25 -29.85
N CYS A 50 -6.94 8.03 -30.40
CA CYS A 50 -7.67 7.63 -31.59
C CYS A 50 -9.18 7.59 -31.36
N THR A 51 -9.63 7.07 -30.22
CA THR A 51 -11.06 7.03 -29.86
C THR A 51 -11.62 8.43 -29.69
N ILE A 52 -10.88 9.34 -29.03
CA ILE A 52 -11.29 10.76 -28.90
C ILE A 52 -11.38 11.42 -30.28
N CYS A 53 -10.42 11.18 -31.16
CA CYS A 53 -10.47 11.70 -32.54
C CYS A 53 -11.66 11.14 -33.32
N MET A 54 -12.02 9.85 -33.15
CA MET A 54 -13.21 9.27 -33.77
C MET A 54 -14.51 9.87 -33.23
N ILE A 55 -14.58 10.10 -31.92
CA ILE A 55 -15.72 10.80 -31.30
C ILE A 55 -15.82 12.22 -31.87
N LYS A 56 -14.69 12.92 -32.02
CA LYS A 56 -14.64 14.27 -32.59
C LYS A 56 -15.03 14.28 -34.08
N ALA A 57 -14.64 13.28 -34.85
CA ALA A 57 -15.08 13.08 -36.24
C ALA A 57 -16.60 12.90 -36.31
N HIS A 58 -17.17 12.10 -35.42
CA HIS A 58 -18.62 11.92 -35.31
C HIS A 58 -19.34 13.20 -34.85
N GLN A 59 -18.65 14.06 -34.09
CA GLN A 59 -19.15 15.35 -33.60
C GLN A 59 -19.33 16.40 -34.71
N LEU A 60 -18.60 16.27 -35.84
CA LEU A 60 -18.83 17.08 -37.05
C LEU A 60 -20.17 16.74 -37.70
N VAL A 61 -20.57 15.46 -37.69
CA VAL A 61 -21.85 14.97 -38.23
C VAL A 61 -23.02 15.33 -37.31
N LEU A 62 -22.84 15.25 -35.98
CA LEU A 62 -23.86 15.57 -34.97
C LEU A 62 -23.99 17.08 -34.64
N SER A 63 -23.38 17.96 -35.44
CA SER A 63 -23.35 19.41 -35.17
C SER A 63 -24.75 20.06 -35.12
N GLU A 64 -25.76 19.45 -35.75
CA GLU A 64 -27.16 19.88 -35.67
C GLU A 64 -27.91 19.38 -34.42
N GLN A 65 -27.37 18.42 -33.65
CA GLN A 65 -28.07 17.72 -32.58
C GLN A 65 -27.36 17.89 -31.20
N ASP A 66 -27.32 19.13 -30.70
CA ASP A 66 -26.65 19.49 -29.44
C ASP A 66 -27.07 18.66 -28.22
N LYS A 67 -28.35 18.28 -28.14
CA LYS A 67 -28.92 17.51 -27.02
C LYS A 67 -28.37 16.09 -26.99
N GLN A 68 -28.36 15.39 -28.14
CA GLN A 68 -27.85 14.02 -28.25
C GLN A 68 -26.36 13.95 -27.92
N ARG A 69 -25.59 14.96 -28.35
CA ARG A 69 -24.16 15.08 -28.04
C ARG A 69 -23.89 15.18 -26.54
N ARG A 70 -24.61 16.04 -25.83
CA ARG A 70 -24.44 16.20 -24.38
C ARG A 70 -24.76 14.90 -23.64
N THR A 71 -25.88 14.24 -23.99
CA THR A 71 -26.26 12.96 -23.40
C THR A 71 -25.21 11.87 -23.63
N PHE A 72 -24.67 11.76 -24.85
CA PHE A 72 -23.60 10.81 -25.17
C PHE A 72 -22.37 11.00 -24.27
N PHE A 73 -21.87 12.24 -24.15
CA PHE A 73 -20.70 12.51 -23.30
C PHE A 73 -20.97 12.30 -21.82
N SER A 74 -22.18 12.60 -21.34
CA SER A 74 -22.58 12.31 -19.95
C SER A 74 -22.61 10.82 -19.66
N VAL A 75 -23.20 10.00 -20.55
CA VAL A 75 -23.21 8.54 -20.41
C VAL A 75 -21.79 7.97 -20.50
N PHE A 76 -20.99 8.45 -21.46
CA PHE A 76 -19.59 8.06 -21.59
C PHE A 76 -18.77 8.34 -20.32
N TYR A 77 -18.98 9.53 -19.73
CA TYR A 77 -18.35 9.91 -18.47
C TYR A 77 -18.78 9.01 -17.30
N LEU A 78 -20.06 8.67 -17.23
CA LEU A 78 -20.59 7.74 -16.22
C LEU A 78 -19.96 6.34 -16.39
N CYS A 79 -19.86 5.84 -17.63
CA CYS A 79 -19.24 4.55 -17.93
C CYS A 79 -17.74 4.51 -17.56
N ILE A 80 -16.97 5.58 -17.80
CA ILE A 80 -15.55 5.63 -17.41
C ILE A 80 -15.40 5.55 -15.89
N ASN A 81 -16.14 6.38 -15.15
CA ASN A 81 -16.02 6.42 -13.70
C ASN A 81 -16.58 5.16 -13.04
N GLY A 82 -17.70 4.63 -13.55
CA GLY A 82 -18.27 3.36 -13.10
C GLY A 82 -17.37 2.16 -13.43
N GLY A 83 -16.79 2.12 -14.62
CA GLY A 83 -15.83 1.08 -15.01
C GLY A 83 -14.55 1.12 -14.16
N SER A 84 -14.04 2.32 -13.88
CA SER A 84 -12.91 2.53 -12.97
C SER A 84 -13.25 2.02 -11.56
N LEU A 85 -14.42 2.39 -11.02
CA LEU A 85 -14.89 1.94 -9.70
C LEU A 85 -14.98 0.42 -9.60
N LEU A 86 -15.62 -0.23 -10.58
CA LEU A 86 -15.75 -1.69 -10.61
C LEU A 86 -14.38 -2.37 -10.72
N SER A 87 -13.49 -1.83 -11.57
CA SER A 87 -12.15 -2.36 -11.76
C SER A 87 -11.30 -2.28 -10.49
N THR A 88 -11.34 -1.15 -9.77
CA THR A 88 -10.56 -0.95 -8.53
C THR A 88 -11.06 -1.79 -7.36
N ILE A 89 -12.34 -2.21 -7.36
CA ILE A 89 -12.89 -3.12 -6.34
C ILE A 89 -12.60 -4.58 -6.70
N ILE A 90 -12.92 -4.99 -7.93
CA ILE A 90 -12.90 -6.39 -8.36
C ILE A 90 -11.46 -6.89 -8.54
N THR A 91 -10.56 -6.08 -9.13
CA THR A 91 -9.20 -6.55 -9.47
C THR A 91 -8.40 -7.00 -8.25
N PRO A 92 -8.37 -6.26 -7.12
CA PRO A 92 -7.71 -6.72 -5.90
C PRO A 92 -8.34 -7.97 -5.29
N ILE A 93 -9.67 -8.10 -5.35
CA ILE A 93 -10.38 -9.30 -4.87
C ILE A 93 -9.97 -10.53 -5.68
N LEU A 94 -9.92 -10.41 -7.02
CA LEU A 94 -9.47 -11.47 -7.91
C LEU A 94 -7.99 -11.83 -7.68
N ARG A 95 -7.14 -10.84 -7.42
CA ARG A 95 -5.71 -11.04 -7.08
C ARG A 95 -5.54 -11.79 -5.75
N ALA A 96 -6.42 -11.54 -4.78
CA ALA A 96 -6.34 -12.11 -3.44
C ALA A 96 -6.86 -13.55 -3.34
N GLN A 97 -7.55 -14.05 -4.36
CA GLN A 97 -7.94 -15.46 -4.44
C GLN A 97 -6.68 -16.34 -4.57
N GLU A 98 -6.61 -17.38 -3.73
CA GLU A 98 -5.63 -18.45 -3.88
C GLU A 98 -6.00 -19.29 -5.10
N CYS A 99 -5.12 -19.40 -6.09
CA CYS A 99 -5.36 -20.31 -7.21
C CYS A 99 -4.08 -21.06 -7.57
N GLY A 100 -4.17 -22.39 -7.55
CA GLY A 100 -3.12 -23.30 -7.99
C GLY A 100 -3.44 -24.73 -7.58
N ILE A 101 -3.27 -25.68 -8.51
CA ILE A 101 -3.49 -27.13 -8.27
C ILE A 101 -2.27 -27.75 -7.54
N LYS A 102 -1.09 -27.10 -7.56
CA LYS A 102 0.16 -27.62 -6.97
C LYS A 102 0.90 -26.66 -6.01
N SER A 103 0.65 -25.35 -6.05
CA SER A 103 1.19 -24.37 -5.09
C SER A 103 0.14 -23.29 -4.82
N LYS A 104 -0.13 -22.99 -3.55
CA LYS A 104 -1.08 -21.94 -3.13
C LYS A 104 -0.44 -20.56 -3.25
N GLU A 105 -0.33 -20.04 -4.46
CA GLU A 105 0.14 -18.67 -4.72
C GLU A 105 -1.01 -17.72 -5.10
N SER A 106 -0.83 -16.42 -4.86
CA SER A 106 -1.79 -15.37 -5.23
C SER A 106 -1.98 -15.30 -6.75
N CYS A 107 -3.22 -15.42 -7.23
CA CYS A 107 -3.50 -15.56 -8.66
C CYS A 107 -3.45 -14.23 -9.43
N TYR A 108 -2.24 -13.75 -9.75
CA TYR A 108 -2.07 -12.65 -10.71
C TYR A 108 -2.65 -12.97 -12.09
N SER A 109 -2.68 -14.26 -12.44
CA SER A 109 -3.25 -14.77 -13.69
C SER A 109 -4.72 -14.38 -13.90
N LEU A 110 -5.54 -14.38 -12.85
CA LEU A 110 -6.95 -14.02 -12.95
C LEU A 110 -7.12 -12.49 -13.03
N ALA A 111 -6.36 -11.75 -12.24
CA ALA A 111 -6.39 -10.29 -12.20
C ALA A 111 -6.01 -9.65 -13.55
N PHE A 112 -5.03 -10.21 -14.28
CA PHE A 112 -4.67 -9.73 -15.63
C PHE A 112 -5.51 -10.39 -16.74
N GLY A 113 -6.02 -11.60 -16.52
CA GLY A 113 -6.82 -12.33 -17.50
C GLY A 113 -8.19 -11.69 -17.79
N VAL A 114 -8.87 -11.18 -16.76
CA VAL A 114 -10.19 -10.55 -16.92
C VAL A 114 -10.11 -9.28 -17.79
N PRO A 115 -9.21 -8.30 -17.55
CA PRO A 115 -9.02 -7.17 -18.45
C PRO A 115 -8.66 -7.59 -19.88
N ALA A 116 -7.82 -8.61 -20.07
CA ALA A 116 -7.47 -9.09 -21.41
C ALA A 116 -8.70 -9.61 -22.16
N ALA A 117 -9.56 -10.39 -21.51
CA ALA A 117 -10.81 -10.88 -22.10
C ALA A 117 -11.76 -9.73 -22.45
N LEU A 118 -11.93 -8.75 -21.55
CA LEU A 118 -12.75 -7.55 -21.81
C LEU A 118 -12.19 -6.72 -22.98
N MET A 119 -10.87 -6.62 -23.12
CA MET A 119 -10.23 -5.95 -24.26
C MET A 119 -10.48 -6.69 -25.58
N VAL A 120 -10.47 -8.03 -25.58
CA VAL A 120 -10.83 -8.84 -26.77
C VAL A 120 -12.29 -8.61 -27.15
N VAL A 121 -13.21 -8.64 -26.19
CA VAL A 121 -14.64 -8.36 -26.43
C VAL A 121 -14.82 -6.95 -27.02
N SER A 122 -14.15 -5.95 -26.45
CA SER A 122 -14.18 -4.57 -26.95
C SER A 122 -13.66 -4.47 -28.40
N LEU A 123 -12.57 -5.19 -28.72
CA LEU A 123 -12.04 -5.26 -30.08
C LEU A 123 -13.03 -5.90 -31.05
N LEU A 124 -13.68 -7.00 -30.68
CA LEU A 124 -14.68 -7.66 -31.52
C LEU A 124 -15.86 -6.73 -31.82
N VAL A 125 -16.39 -6.05 -30.81
CA VAL A 125 -17.46 -5.05 -30.99
C VAL A 125 -17.01 -3.92 -31.92
N PHE A 126 -15.76 -3.44 -31.77
CA PHE A 126 -15.21 -2.39 -32.64
C PHE A 126 -15.08 -2.84 -34.10
N ILE A 127 -14.65 -4.09 -34.34
CA ILE A 127 -14.52 -4.67 -35.69
C ILE A 127 -15.91 -4.80 -36.33
N VAL A 128 -16.91 -5.31 -35.60
CA VAL A 128 -18.29 -5.43 -36.08
C VAL A 128 -18.88 -4.05 -36.42
N GLY A 129 -18.60 -3.03 -35.62
CA GLY A 129 -19.04 -1.64 -35.86
C GLY A 129 -18.26 -0.88 -36.94
N SER A 130 -17.16 -1.44 -37.45
CA SER A 130 -16.21 -0.71 -38.32
C SER A 130 -16.79 -0.23 -39.66
N GLY A 131 -17.87 -0.88 -40.13
CA GLY A 131 -18.61 -0.48 -41.33
C GLY A 131 -19.51 0.74 -41.14
N LEU A 132 -19.90 1.06 -39.90
CA LEU A 132 -20.83 2.15 -39.57
C LEU A 132 -20.13 3.48 -39.26
N TYR A 133 -18.81 3.46 -39.07
CA TYR A 133 -18.07 4.67 -38.71
C TYR A 133 -17.80 5.57 -39.92
N TYR A 134 -18.12 6.86 -39.75
CA TYR A 134 -17.69 7.91 -40.65
C TYR A 134 -16.17 8.10 -40.54
N LYS A 135 -15.47 8.09 -41.68
CA LYS A 135 -14.00 8.15 -41.77
C LYS A 135 -13.60 9.50 -42.35
N ASP A 136 -13.17 10.41 -41.49
CA ASP A 136 -12.62 11.70 -41.90
C ASP A 136 -11.33 11.54 -42.73
N GLU A 137 -11.12 12.49 -43.64
CA GLU A 137 -9.87 12.65 -44.36
C GLU A 137 -8.71 12.96 -43.40
N PRO A 138 -7.49 12.47 -43.68
CA PRO A 138 -6.35 12.67 -42.80
C PRO A 138 -5.99 14.16 -42.70
N GLN A 139 -6.25 14.78 -41.54
CA GLN A 139 -5.76 16.14 -41.26
C GLN A 139 -4.23 16.14 -41.20
N GLY A 140 -3.61 17.11 -41.88
CA GLY A 140 -2.15 17.28 -41.91
C GLY A 140 -1.55 17.54 -40.52
N ASN A 141 -0.23 17.36 -40.39
CA ASN A 141 0.45 17.51 -39.11
C ASN A 141 0.76 18.97 -38.77
N ILE A 142 -0.23 19.69 -38.23
CA ILE A 142 -0.13 21.10 -37.82
C ILE A 142 1.04 21.33 -36.84
N MET A 143 1.42 20.34 -36.02
CA MET A 143 2.55 20.48 -35.11
C MET A 143 3.88 20.68 -35.82
N VAL A 144 4.08 20.06 -36.99
CA VAL A 144 5.30 20.25 -37.78
C VAL A 144 5.37 21.68 -38.31
N ASP A 145 4.24 22.22 -38.77
CA ASP A 145 4.17 23.60 -39.28
C ASP A 145 4.39 24.61 -38.15
N VAL A 146 3.83 24.37 -36.97
CA VAL A 146 4.08 25.18 -35.76
C VAL A 146 5.56 25.15 -35.37
N CYS A 147 6.19 23.97 -35.29
CA CYS A 147 7.60 23.84 -34.95
C CYS A 147 8.53 24.52 -35.97
N LYS A 148 8.25 24.35 -37.28
CA LYS A 148 9.00 25.02 -38.36
C LYS A 148 8.81 26.53 -38.31
N CYS A 149 7.61 27.00 -38.01
CA CYS A 149 7.30 28.43 -37.88
C CYS A 149 8.02 29.07 -36.69
N ILE A 150 7.98 28.42 -35.51
CA ILE A 150 8.71 28.87 -34.31
C ILE A 150 10.23 28.86 -34.57
N GLY A 151 10.76 27.78 -35.12
CA GLY A 151 12.19 27.67 -35.44
C GLY A 151 12.65 28.72 -36.46
N PHE A 152 11.83 29.01 -37.47
CA PHE A 152 12.08 30.08 -38.42
C PHE A 152 12.03 31.46 -37.75
N ALA A 153 11.02 31.76 -36.93
CA ALA A 153 10.92 33.02 -36.20
C ALA A 153 12.15 33.26 -35.31
N ILE A 154 12.61 32.23 -34.60
CA ILE A 154 13.81 32.29 -33.75
C ILE A 154 15.06 32.51 -34.60
N LYS A 155 15.28 31.70 -35.64
CA LYS A 155 16.43 31.84 -36.54
C LYS A 155 16.48 33.23 -37.18
N ASN A 156 15.34 33.74 -37.63
CA ASN A 156 15.24 35.03 -38.28
C ASN A 156 15.50 36.19 -37.30
N ARG A 157 15.02 36.07 -36.06
CA ARG A 157 15.32 37.00 -34.96
C ARG A 157 16.80 37.05 -34.61
N TYR A 158 17.49 35.90 -34.58
CA TYR A 158 18.93 35.87 -34.31
C TYR A 158 19.75 36.47 -35.46
N ARG A 159 19.36 36.22 -36.71
CA ARG A 159 20.04 36.73 -37.92
C ARG A 159 19.91 38.25 -38.06
N HIS A 160 18.78 38.82 -37.65
CA HIS A 160 18.48 40.25 -37.76
C HIS A 160 18.63 41.01 -36.43
N ARG A 161 19.50 40.52 -35.52
CA ARG A 161 19.75 41.12 -34.21
C ARG A 161 20.52 42.48 -34.27
N SER A 162 21.03 42.86 -35.44
CA SER A 162 21.72 44.15 -35.66
C SER A 162 20.77 45.36 -35.57
N LYS A 163 21.29 46.53 -35.18
CA LYS A 163 20.55 47.81 -35.02
C LYS A 163 19.86 48.32 -36.30
N GLN A 164 20.12 47.69 -37.45
CA GLN A 164 19.69 48.14 -38.77
C GLN A 164 18.22 47.79 -39.10
N TYR A 165 17.56 46.96 -38.29
CA TYR A 165 16.17 46.55 -38.50
C TYR A 165 15.24 47.12 -37.40
N PRO A 166 14.03 47.61 -37.76
CA PRO A 166 13.07 48.11 -36.77
C PRO A 166 12.62 46.99 -35.82
N LYS A 167 12.55 47.29 -34.52
CA LYS A 167 12.08 46.34 -33.51
C LYS A 167 10.59 46.04 -33.74
N ARG A 168 10.25 44.77 -33.98
CA ARG A 168 8.85 44.30 -34.04
C ARG A 168 8.26 44.19 -32.62
N GLN A 169 6.95 44.36 -32.48
CA GLN A 169 6.25 44.33 -31.18
C GLN A 169 6.30 42.95 -30.50
N HIS A 170 6.20 41.84 -31.26
CA HIS A 170 6.31 40.49 -30.73
C HIS A 170 7.38 39.68 -31.46
N TRP A 171 8.10 38.80 -30.74
CA TRP A 171 9.19 38.00 -31.33
C TRP A 171 8.72 36.97 -32.38
N MET A 172 7.44 36.60 -32.35
CA MET A 172 6.83 35.71 -33.35
C MET A 172 6.56 36.42 -34.69
N ASP A 173 6.58 37.77 -34.73
CA ASP A 173 6.34 38.54 -35.97
C ASP A 173 7.50 38.45 -36.97
N TRP A 174 8.63 37.86 -36.56
CA TRP A 174 9.74 37.53 -37.44
C TRP A 174 9.44 36.37 -38.41
N ALA A 175 8.30 35.70 -38.26
CA ALA A 175 7.81 34.68 -39.19
C ALA A 175 6.89 35.22 -40.30
N ASP A 176 6.48 36.49 -40.23
CA ASP A 176 5.51 37.13 -41.15
C ASP A 176 6.00 37.17 -42.61
N GLU A 177 7.31 36.99 -42.83
CA GLU A 177 7.92 36.93 -44.16
C GLU A 177 7.64 35.61 -44.91
N LYS A 178 7.30 34.54 -44.19
CA LYS A 178 7.17 33.19 -44.76
C LYS A 178 5.86 32.48 -44.40
N TYR A 179 5.23 32.84 -43.29
CA TYR A 179 4.04 32.17 -42.78
C TYR A 179 2.86 33.14 -42.68
N ASP A 180 1.65 32.59 -42.81
CA ASP A 180 0.42 33.37 -42.74
C ASP A 180 0.21 34.02 -41.36
N LYS A 181 -0.34 35.23 -41.34
CA LYS A 181 -0.61 36.04 -40.15
C LYS A 181 -1.57 35.33 -39.19
N LEU A 182 -2.52 34.57 -39.73
CA LEU A 182 -3.49 33.80 -38.95
C LEU A 182 -2.77 32.69 -38.17
N LEU A 183 -1.86 31.95 -38.80
CA LEU A 183 -1.05 30.92 -38.13
C LEU A 183 -0.17 31.53 -37.03
N ILE A 184 0.47 32.67 -37.31
CA ILE A 184 1.30 33.39 -36.34
C ILE A 184 0.46 33.85 -35.13
N ALA A 185 -0.74 34.39 -35.36
CA ALA A 185 -1.65 34.80 -34.30
C ALA A 185 -2.10 33.61 -33.45
N GLN A 186 -2.44 32.47 -34.07
CA GLN A 186 -2.78 31.24 -33.36
C GLN A 186 -1.62 30.72 -32.50
N ILE A 187 -0.40 30.71 -33.03
CA ILE A 187 0.79 30.28 -32.27
C ILE A 187 1.02 31.19 -31.06
N LYS A 188 0.86 32.52 -31.21
CA LYS A 188 0.95 33.46 -30.08
C LYS A 188 -0.07 33.15 -28.99
N MET A 189 -1.31 32.85 -29.36
CA MET A 189 -2.37 32.49 -28.41
C MET A 189 -2.05 31.17 -27.69
N VAL A 190 -1.62 30.15 -28.43
CA VAL A 190 -1.23 28.84 -27.86
C VAL A 190 -0.05 28.98 -26.89
N LEU A 191 0.96 29.77 -27.23
CA LEU A 191 2.12 30.00 -26.35
C LEU A 191 1.73 30.71 -25.04
N ARG A 192 0.76 31.64 -25.08
CA ARG A 192 0.21 32.27 -23.87
C ARG A 192 -0.54 31.26 -23.00
N VAL A 193 -1.33 30.37 -23.61
CA VAL A 193 -2.03 29.29 -22.88
C VAL A 193 -1.03 28.28 -22.31
N LEU A 194 0.02 27.92 -23.06
CA LEU A 194 1.06 27.01 -22.60
C LEU A 194 1.77 27.56 -21.36
N PHE A 195 2.08 28.87 -21.35
CA PHE A 195 2.66 29.53 -20.19
C PHE A 195 1.72 29.48 -18.98
N LEU A 196 0.42 29.68 -19.17
CA LEU A 196 -0.60 29.55 -18.11
C LEU A 196 -0.66 28.12 -17.54
N TYR A 197 -0.31 27.11 -18.31
CA TYR A 197 -0.36 25.69 -17.91
C TYR A 197 0.93 25.18 -17.27
N ILE A 198 1.97 26.00 -17.09
CA ILE A 198 3.21 25.63 -16.39
C ILE A 198 2.98 25.04 -14.99
N PRO A 199 1.99 25.49 -14.18
CA PRO A 199 1.70 24.87 -12.89
C PRO A 199 0.99 23.51 -12.98
N LEU A 200 0.38 23.16 -14.12
CA LEU A 200 -0.46 21.97 -14.27
C LEU A 200 0.32 20.65 -14.08
N PRO A 201 1.57 20.49 -14.59
CA PRO A 201 2.40 19.33 -14.26
C PRO A 201 2.56 19.08 -12.76
N MET A 202 2.70 20.13 -11.93
CA MET A 202 2.82 19.97 -10.48
C MET A 202 1.55 19.40 -9.84
N PHE A 203 0.38 19.71 -10.39
CA PHE A 203 -0.85 19.09 -9.94
C PHE A 203 -0.86 17.59 -10.27
N TRP A 204 -0.46 17.20 -11.49
CA TRP A 204 -0.41 15.79 -11.89
C TRP A 204 0.64 14.98 -11.12
N THR A 205 1.80 15.57 -10.83
CA THR A 205 2.83 14.89 -10.00
C THR A 205 2.33 14.60 -8.59
N LEU A 206 1.48 15.45 -8.02
CA LEU A 206 0.82 15.21 -6.74
C LEU A 206 -0.32 14.19 -6.88
N PHE A 207 -1.17 14.34 -7.89
CA PHE A 207 -2.31 13.45 -8.09
C PHE A 207 -1.90 11.99 -8.34
N ASP A 208 -0.84 11.75 -9.11
CA ASP A 208 -0.39 10.39 -9.44
C ASP A 208 0.28 9.67 -8.26
N GLN A 209 0.72 10.38 -7.23
CA GLN A 209 1.26 9.78 -6.00
C GLN A 209 0.22 8.98 -5.21
N LYS A 210 -1.07 9.25 -5.39
CA LYS A 210 -2.14 8.49 -4.73
C LYS A 210 -2.14 7.01 -5.12
N GLY A 211 -1.66 6.69 -6.33
CA GLY A 211 -1.59 5.32 -6.84
C GLY A 211 -0.35 4.54 -6.40
N SER A 212 0.61 5.20 -5.74
CA SER A 212 1.88 4.61 -5.33
C SER A 212 2.18 4.89 -3.86
N ARG A 213 2.61 6.11 -3.52
CA ARG A 213 2.99 6.51 -2.16
C ARG A 213 1.85 6.35 -1.16
N TRP A 214 0.63 6.73 -1.50
CA TRP A 214 -0.50 6.57 -0.58
C TRP A 214 -0.91 5.10 -0.43
N THR A 215 -0.73 4.28 -1.47
CA THR A 215 -0.94 2.83 -1.38
C THR A 215 0.10 2.20 -0.44
N LEU A 216 1.36 2.63 -0.50
CA LEU A 216 2.42 2.19 0.44
C LEU A 216 2.19 2.72 1.87
N GLN A 217 1.66 3.93 2.03
CA GLN A 217 1.25 4.41 3.35
C GLN A 217 0.07 3.59 3.89
N ALA A 218 -0.88 3.20 3.05
CA ALA A 218 -2.01 2.37 3.44
C ALA A 218 -1.59 0.93 3.81
N THR A 219 -0.46 0.39 3.31
CA THR A 219 0.01 -0.95 3.74
C THR A 219 0.42 -0.95 5.21
N THR A 220 0.88 0.17 5.75
CA THR A 220 1.27 0.30 7.16
C THR A 220 0.11 0.65 8.10
N MET A 221 -1.10 0.89 7.59
CA MET A 221 -2.29 1.22 8.39
C MET A 221 -3.18 -0.01 8.64
N ASP A 222 -4.11 0.10 9.59
CA ASP A 222 -5.21 -0.88 9.72
C ASP A 222 -6.22 -0.74 8.56
N GLY A 223 -6.47 -1.83 7.84
CA GLY A 223 -7.42 -1.91 6.73
C GLY A 223 -8.80 -2.40 7.14
N ASN A 224 -9.04 -2.63 8.43
CA ASN A 224 -10.30 -3.18 8.94
C ASN A 224 -11.34 -2.08 9.19
N PHE A 225 -12.32 -1.95 8.28
CA PHE A 225 -13.48 -1.07 8.45
C PHE A 225 -14.66 -1.77 9.14
N GLY A 226 -14.41 -2.85 9.87
CA GLY A 226 -15.41 -3.64 10.60
C GLY A 226 -16.22 -4.56 9.69
N ALA A 227 -17.03 -3.99 8.78
CA ALA A 227 -17.87 -4.75 7.85
C ALA A 227 -17.14 -5.23 6.60
N LEU A 228 -16.05 -4.56 6.22
CA LEU A 228 -15.25 -4.91 5.05
C LEU A 228 -13.76 -4.68 5.35
N ILE A 229 -12.95 -5.66 4.97
CA ILE A 229 -11.49 -5.54 4.98
C ILE A 229 -11.08 -4.89 3.67
N VAL A 230 -10.55 -3.66 3.74
CA VAL A 230 -10.13 -2.90 2.58
C VAL A 230 -8.63 -3.14 2.35
N GLN A 231 -8.27 -3.66 1.18
CA GLN A 231 -6.88 -3.80 0.81
C GLN A 231 -6.26 -2.43 0.47
N PRO A 232 -4.94 -2.22 0.69
CA PRO A 232 -4.29 -0.94 0.45
C PRO A 232 -4.48 -0.38 -0.97
N ASP A 233 -4.50 -1.24 -1.98
CA ASP A 233 -4.74 -0.90 -3.40
C ASP A 233 -6.21 -0.51 -3.68
N GLN A 234 -7.15 -1.01 -2.88
CA GLN A 234 -8.57 -0.64 -2.98
C GLN A 234 -8.85 0.80 -2.52
N MET A 235 -7.93 1.46 -1.81
CA MET A 235 -8.08 2.88 -1.42
C MET A 235 -8.28 3.79 -2.65
N GLN A 236 -7.79 3.38 -3.82
CA GLN A 236 -7.98 4.12 -5.08
C GLN A 236 -9.44 4.20 -5.52
N THR A 237 -10.30 3.31 -5.02
CA THR A 237 -11.76 3.29 -5.26
C THR A 237 -12.45 4.55 -4.75
N VAL A 238 -11.91 5.20 -3.73
CA VAL A 238 -12.47 6.46 -3.20
C VAL A 238 -12.51 7.56 -4.26
N ASN A 239 -11.53 7.59 -5.17
CA ASN A 239 -11.44 8.62 -6.20
C ASN A 239 -12.64 8.62 -7.18
N PRO A 240 -12.99 7.52 -7.88
CA PRO A 240 -14.18 7.50 -8.73
C PRO A 240 -15.48 7.74 -7.95
N ILE A 241 -15.60 7.31 -6.69
CA ILE A 241 -16.76 7.63 -5.83
C ILE A 241 -16.88 9.15 -5.61
N LEU A 242 -15.77 9.79 -5.24
CA LEU A 242 -15.71 11.23 -5.06
C LEU A 242 -16.02 11.97 -6.35
N ILE A 243 -15.53 11.52 -7.50
CA ILE A 243 -15.85 12.17 -8.77
C ILE A 243 -17.35 12.05 -9.10
N LEU A 244 -17.92 10.84 -9.00
CA LEU A 244 -19.34 10.61 -9.27
C LEU A 244 -20.27 11.38 -8.33
N THR A 245 -19.81 11.68 -7.11
CA THR A 245 -20.59 12.40 -6.09
C THR A 245 -20.36 13.91 -6.13
N LEU A 246 -19.09 14.36 -6.19
CA LEU A 246 -18.74 15.78 -6.12
C LEU A 246 -19.04 16.54 -7.40
N VAL A 247 -18.93 15.92 -8.58
CA VAL A 247 -19.25 16.60 -9.85
C VAL A 247 -20.70 17.10 -9.87
N PRO A 248 -21.74 16.27 -9.64
CA PRO A 248 -23.11 16.77 -9.61
C PRO A 248 -23.36 17.74 -8.45
N ILE A 249 -22.74 17.55 -7.28
CA ILE A 249 -22.84 18.51 -6.17
C ILE A 249 -22.27 19.87 -6.57
N MET A 250 -21.12 19.89 -7.27
CA MET A 250 -20.49 21.12 -7.73
C MET A 250 -21.35 21.83 -8.77
N ASP A 251 -21.89 21.11 -9.75
CA ASP A 251 -22.66 21.68 -10.85
C ASP A 251 -24.07 22.11 -10.46
N PHE A 252 -24.78 21.34 -9.61
CA PHE A 252 -26.16 21.62 -9.24
C PHE A 252 -26.31 22.43 -7.95
N CYS A 253 -25.38 22.30 -7.00
CA CYS A 253 -25.48 22.99 -5.72
C CYS A 253 -24.46 24.12 -5.60
N ILE A 254 -23.17 23.83 -5.68
CA ILE A 254 -22.11 24.78 -5.27
C ILE A 254 -21.97 25.93 -6.28
N TYR A 255 -21.80 25.66 -7.57
CA TYR A 255 -21.65 26.73 -8.57
C TYR A 255 -22.90 27.64 -8.68
N PRO A 256 -24.14 27.11 -8.65
CA PRO A 256 -25.33 27.96 -8.58
C PRO A 256 -25.40 28.81 -7.31
N LEU A 257 -25.01 28.29 -6.15
CA LEU A 257 -24.96 29.05 -4.90
C LEU A 257 -23.91 30.17 -4.94
N ILE A 258 -22.70 29.87 -5.44
CA ILE A 258 -21.64 30.89 -5.61
C ILE A 258 -22.10 32.00 -6.57
N LYS A 259 -22.81 31.61 -7.64
CA LYS A 259 -23.40 32.57 -8.59
C LYS A 259 -24.49 33.42 -7.92
N LYS A 260 -25.32 32.85 -7.03
CA LYS A 260 -26.29 33.61 -6.23
C LYS A 260 -25.62 34.60 -5.27
N CYS A 261 -24.42 34.30 -4.79
CA CYS A 261 -23.62 35.21 -3.97
C CYS A 261 -22.90 36.32 -4.79
N GLY A 262 -23.15 36.43 -6.10
CA GLY A 262 -22.57 37.46 -6.96
C GLY A 262 -21.10 37.25 -7.32
N LEU A 263 -20.54 36.07 -7.06
CA LEU A 263 -19.15 35.76 -7.38
C LEU A 263 -19.05 34.99 -8.69
N ASP A 264 -18.45 35.61 -9.71
CA ASP A 264 -18.15 34.92 -10.96
C ASP A 264 -16.92 34.01 -10.79
N PHE A 265 -17.19 32.71 -10.75
CA PHE A 265 -16.20 31.66 -10.55
C PHE A 265 -15.64 31.18 -11.90
N THR A 266 -14.69 31.96 -12.43
CA THR A 266 -14.03 31.71 -13.72
C THR A 266 -13.28 30.36 -13.73
N PRO A 267 -13.08 29.74 -14.91
CA PRO A 267 -12.33 28.49 -15.02
C PRO A 267 -10.92 28.56 -14.42
N LEU A 268 -10.26 29.73 -14.53
CA LEU A 268 -8.93 29.92 -13.95
C LEU A 268 -8.97 29.91 -12.42
N LYS A 269 -9.98 30.55 -11.79
CA LYS A 269 -10.18 30.50 -10.34
C LYS A 269 -10.43 29.07 -9.84
N ARG A 270 -11.19 28.27 -10.60
CA ARG A 270 -11.42 26.84 -10.29
C ARG A 270 -10.10 26.07 -10.26
N MET A 271 -9.23 26.31 -11.24
CA MET A 271 -7.91 25.69 -11.30
C MET A 271 -7.03 26.11 -10.11
N THR A 272 -7.01 27.40 -9.76
CA THR A 272 -6.25 27.90 -8.60
C THR A 272 -6.73 27.29 -7.28
N VAL A 273 -8.05 27.24 -7.04
CA VAL A 273 -8.60 26.64 -5.83
C VAL A 273 -8.31 25.14 -5.77
N GLY A 274 -8.40 24.43 -6.90
CA GLY A 274 -8.03 23.01 -6.97
C GLY A 274 -6.56 22.75 -6.61
N MET A 275 -5.63 23.59 -7.09
CA MET A 275 -4.21 23.49 -6.72
C MET A 275 -3.98 23.76 -5.23
N PHE A 276 -4.69 24.72 -4.64
CA PHE A 276 -4.61 24.99 -3.20
C PHE A 276 -5.16 23.82 -2.37
N MET A 277 -6.30 23.25 -2.74
CA MET A 277 -6.85 22.06 -2.09
C MET A 277 -5.92 20.86 -2.20
N ALA A 278 -5.25 20.66 -3.34
CA ALA A 278 -4.26 19.61 -3.51
C ALA A 278 -3.09 19.77 -2.52
N SER A 279 -2.63 21.01 -2.28
CA SER A 279 -1.58 21.28 -1.30
C SER A 279 -2.02 20.93 0.13
N ILE A 280 -3.25 21.26 0.51
CA ILE A 280 -3.82 20.90 1.82
C ILE A 280 -3.93 19.39 1.96
N ALA A 281 -4.36 18.67 0.92
CA ALA A 281 -4.45 17.21 0.96
C ALA A 281 -3.10 16.55 1.26
N PHE A 282 -1.99 17.10 0.74
CA PHE A 282 -0.64 16.61 1.04
C PHE A 282 -0.18 16.96 2.45
N VAL A 283 -0.59 18.10 3.00
CA VAL A 283 -0.36 18.43 4.41
C VAL A 283 -1.08 17.42 5.31
N CYS A 284 -2.34 17.08 5.01
CA CYS A 284 -3.08 16.05 5.73
C CYS A 284 -2.38 14.69 5.64
N ALA A 285 -1.92 14.28 4.44
CA ALA A 285 -1.19 13.03 4.26
C ALA A 285 0.12 12.99 5.06
N ALA A 286 0.84 14.12 5.17
CA ALA A 286 2.04 14.23 5.98
C ALA A 286 1.74 14.11 7.48
N VAL A 287 0.66 14.74 7.96
CA VAL A 287 0.23 14.61 9.36
C VAL A 287 -0.14 13.16 9.69
N VAL A 288 -0.85 12.48 8.79
CA VAL A 288 -1.16 11.05 8.96
C VAL A 288 0.13 10.22 9.03
N GLN A 289 1.14 10.52 8.20
CA GLN A 289 2.43 9.82 8.25
C GLN A 289 3.12 10.02 9.61
N LEU A 290 3.10 11.23 10.17
CA LEU A 290 3.70 11.49 11.48
C LEU A 290 3.04 10.69 12.61
N GLU A 291 1.74 10.44 12.53
CA GLU A 291 1.07 9.58 13.51
C GLU A 291 1.37 8.09 13.29
N ILE A 292 1.48 7.66 12.04
CA ILE A 292 1.90 6.28 11.69
C ILE A 292 3.32 6.02 12.21
N ASP A 293 4.26 6.94 11.97
CA ASP A 293 5.67 6.79 12.35
C ASP A 293 5.87 6.65 13.86
N LYS A 294 5.01 7.26 14.69
CA LYS A 294 5.02 7.06 16.15
C LYS A 294 4.64 5.63 16.57
N THR A 295 3.90 4.92 15.72
CA THR A 295 3.40 3.56 15.99
C THR A 295 4.23 2.49 15.32
N LEU A 296 4.95 2.87 14.26
CA LEU A 296 5.85 1.96 13.57
C LEU A 296 7.09 1.68 14.43
N PRO A 297 7.52 0.42 14.48
CA PRO A 297 8.77 0.06 15.12
C PRO A 297 9.96 0.52 14.27
N ASN A 298 11.04 0.94 14.92
CA ASN A 298 12.28 1.26 14.22
C ASN A 298 12.96 -0.04 13.78
N PHE A 299 12.98 -0.33 12.48
CA PHE A 299 13.66 -1.51 11.93
C PHE A 299 15.17 -1.30 11.86
N PRO A 300 15.97 -2.36 12.07
CA PRO A 300 17.41 -2.26 11.96
C PRO A 300 17.82 -1.98 10.50
N SER A 301 18.87 -1.17 10.34
CA SER A 301 19.55 -1.02 9.04
C SER A 301 20.34 -2.29 8.70
N THR A 302 20.81 -2.46 7.46
CA THR A 302 21.60 -3.63 7.04
C THR A 302 22.91 -3.81 7.81
N THR A 303 23.36 -2.78 8.54
CA THR A 303 24.59 -2.77 9.36
C THR A 303 24.30 -2.85 10.85
N GLN A 304 23.04 -3.02 11.25
CA GLN A 304 22.61 -3.05 12.65
C GLN A 304 21.84 -4.33 12.92
N GLY A 305 22.03 -4.92 14.10
CA GLY A 305 21.22 -6.02 14.61
C GLY A 305 20.35 -5.54 15.78
N GLN A 306 19.16 -6.09 15.92
CA GLN A 306 18.29 -5.79 17.07
C GLN A 306 18.07 -7.01 17.94
N LEU A 307 18.20 -6.84 19.25
CA LEU A 307 18.03 -7.90 20.25
C LEU A 307 16.94 -7.53 21.26
N LYS A 308 16.01 -8.44 21.48
CA LYS A 308 15.03 -8.40 22.57
C LYS A 308 15.34 -9.52 23.55
N LEU A 309 15.16 -9.28 24.84
CA LEU A 309 15.46 -10.26 25.88
C LEU A 309 14.16 -10.80 26.48
N LEU A 310 14.03 -12.12 26.58
CA LEU A 310 12.92 -12.78 27.25
C LEU A 310 13.46 -13.79 28.26
N ASN A 311 13.13 -13.60 29.53
CA ASN A 311 13.46 -14.55 30.59
C ASN A 311 12.36 -15.60 30.69
N MET A 312 12.73 -16.87 30.49
CA MET A 312 11.79 -17.99 30.61
C MET A 312 11.69 -18.53 32.04
N GLY A 313 12.60 -18.14 32.93
CA GLY A 313 12.61 -18.54 34.33
C GLY A 313 11.66 -17.73 35.21
N ASN A 314 11.31 -18.30 36.36
CA ASN A 314 10.46 -17.65 37.36
C ASN A 314 11.19 -16.60 38.20
N ASN A 315 12.52 -16.68 38.28
CA ASN A 315 13.30 -15.75 39.07
C ASN A 315 13.63 -14.51 38.22
N PRO A 316 13.49 -13.29 38.76
CA PRO A 316 13.90 -12.09 38.05
C PRO A 316 15.41 -12.13 37.82
N VAL A 317 15.82 -11.85 36.59
CA VAL A 317 17.21 -11.85 36.16
C VAL A 317 17.58 -10.44 35.72
N THR A 318 18.65 -9.90 36.29
CA THR A 318 19.23 -8.63 35.86
C THR A 318 20.28 -8.91 34.78
N VAL A 319 20.02 -8.40 33.57
CA VAL A 319 20.91 -8.56 32.41
C VAL A 319 21.64 -7.26 32.13
N ARG A 320 22.94 -7.35 31.89
CA ARG A 320 23.81 -6.27 31.45
C ARG A 320 24.19 -6.49 29.99
N LEU A 321 23.85 -5.49 29.18
CA LEU A 321 24.20 -5.41 27.76
C LEU A 321 25.33 -4.39 27.57
N PRO A 322 26.21 -4.56 26.58
CA PRO A 322 27.32 -3.64 26.35
C PRO A 322 26.78 -2.27 25.93
N GLY A 323 27.13 -1.23 26.70
CA GLY A 323 26.72 0.15 26.43
C GLY A 323 25.37 0.57 27.01
N ASN A 324 24.63 -0.34 27.68
CA ASN A 324 23.30 -0.06 28.23
C ASN A 324 23.24 -0.25 29.76
N GLU A 325 22.27 0.38 30.40
CA GLU A 325 22.00 0.18 31.83
C GLU A 325 21.47 -1.25 32.11
N PRO A 326 21.70 -1.80 33.32
CA PRO A 326 21.20 -3.12 33.69
C PRO A 326 19.67 -3.18 33.62
N GLN A 327 19.13 -4.21 32.98
CA GLN A 327 17.69 -4.41 32.78
C GLN A 327 17.19 -5.56 33.66
N ASP A 328 16.18 -5.31 34.50
CA ASP A 328 15.49 -6.36 35.25
C ASP A 328 14.40 -7.00 34.37
N LEU A 329 14.48 -8.31 34.16
CA LEU A 329 13.57 -9.08 33.30
C LEU A 329 12.47 -9.78 34.10
N PRO A 330 11.25 -9.78 33.54
CA PRO A 330 10.80 -10.99 32.83
C PRO A 330 10.92 -10.87 31.29
N ALA A 331 10.85 -9.67 30.71
CA ALA A 331 11.15 -9.42 29.30
C ALA A 331 11.47 -7.94 29.05
N SER A 332 12.34 -7.62 28.09
CA SER A 332 12.54 -6.24 27.66
C SER A 332 11.36 -5.77 26.82
N LEU A 333 10.79 -4.60 27.16
CA LEU A 333 9.70 -4.01 26.38
C LEU A 333 10.16 -3.55 25.00
N ASP A 334 11.39 -3.07 24.89
CA ASP A 334 11.98 -2.51 23.68
C ASP A 334 13.09 -3.41 23.12
N TYR A 335 13.34 -3.29 21.81
CA TYR A 335 14.49 -3.89 21.12
C TYR A 335 15.72 -3.01 21.33
N PHE A 336 16.84 -3.63 21.71
CA PHE A 336 18.14 -2.98 21.78
C PHE A 336 18.85 -3.08 20.43
N THR A 337 19.42 -1.98 19.95
CA THR A 337 20.09 -1.94 18.65
C THR A 337 21.59 -1.95 18.84
N PHE A 338 22.29 -2.78 18.07
CA PHE A 338 23.74 -2.95 18.13
C PHE A 338 24.35 -2.92 16.74
N GLU A 339 25.57 -2.42 16.64
CA GLU A 339 26.34 -2.32 15.38
C GLU A 339 27.41 -3.42 15.26
N SER A 340 27.55 -4.26 16.29
CA SER A 340 28.55 -5.33 16.37
C SER A 340 27.89 -6.70 16.23
N GLU A 341 28.51 -7.59 15.45
CA GLU A 341 28.02 -8.95 15.23
C GLU A 341 28.13 -9.84 16.47
N GLN A 342 29.03 -9.50 17.40
CA GLN A 342 29.21 -10.25 18.65
C GLN A 342 28.95 -9.36 19.86
N ILE A 343 28.14 -9.87 20.78
CA ILE A 343 27.73 -9.17 21.99
C ILE A 343 27.95 -10.07 23.19
N ASN A 344 28.53 -9.50 24.24
CA ASN A 344 28.68 -10.17 25.52
C ASN A 344 27.49 -9.81 26.40
N VAL A 345 26.63 -10.79 26.69
CA VAL A 345 25.49 -10.63 27.58
C VAL A 345 25.87 -11.21 28.93
N SER A 346 25.88 -10.38 29.97
CA SER A 346 26.19 -10.82 31.35
C SER A 346 24.97 -10.75 32.24
N ILE A 347 24.75 -11.80 33.00
CA ILE A 347 23.71 -11.92 34.04
C ILE A 347 24.39 -11.76 35.39
N SER A 348 23.81 -11.03 36.35
CA SER A 348 24.47 -10.76 37.64
C SER A 348 24.14 -11.75 38.76
N SER A 349 23.13 -12.61 38.63
CA SER A 349 22.67 -13.47 39.72
C SER A 349 22.04 -14.78 39.22
N PRO A 350 22.81 -15.86 38.99
CA PRO A 350 24.27 -16.02 39.13
C PRO A 350 25.09 -15.37 37.99
N GLU A 351 26.36 -15.07 38.23
CA GLU A 351 27.22 -14.39 37.25
C GLU A 351 27.57 -15.30 36.07
N VAL A 352 26.88 -15.13 34.95
CA VAL A 352 27.09 -15.88 33.71
C VAL A 352 27.24 -14.90 32.57
N THR A 353 28.33 -14.99 31.81
CA THR A 353 28.56 -14.20 30.60
C THR A 353 28.58 -15.13 29.40
N ARG A 354 27.75 -14.85 28.39
CA ARG A 354 27.76 -15.55 27.11
C ARG A 354 27.96 -14.59 25.95
N ASN A 355 28.70 -15.05 24.95
CA ASN A 355 28.88 -14.35 23.69
C ASN A 355 27.81 -14.81 22.73
N ILE A 356 27.11 -13.84 22.15
CA ILE A 356 25.96 -14.06 21.28
C ILE A 356 26.25 -13.41 19.94
N SER A 357 26.07 -14.18 18.86
CA SER A 357 26.13 -13.66 17.50
C SER A 357 24.79 -13.05 17.10
N LEU A 358 24.81 -11.82 16.58
CA LEU A 358 23.64 -11.18 15.99
C LEU A 358 23.69 -11.23 14.47
N SER A 359 22.55 -11.53 13.86
CA SER A 359 22.34 -11.38 12.42
C SER A 359 22.09 -9.90 12.05
N MET A 360 22.95 -9.32 11.21
CA MET A 360 22.81 -7.93 10.76
C MET A 360 21.62 -7.76 9.82
N GLY A 361 20.82 -6.70 10.04
CA GLY A 361 19.58 -6.44 9.30
C GLY A 361 18.36 -7.20 9.81
N GLU A 362 18.52 -8.02 10.86
CA GLU A 362 17.45 -8.82 11.44
C GLU A 362 17.15 -8.42 12.89
N ARG A 363 15.97 -8.83 13.34
CA ARG A 363 15.54 -8.71 14.73
C ARG A 363 15.56 -10.10 15.34
N GLN A 364 16.13 -10.22 16.52
CA GLN A 364 16.22 -11.48 17.23
C GLN A 364 15.70 -11.30 18.66
N THR A 365 14.95 -12.28 19.14
CA THR A 365 14.62 -12.42 20.56
C THR A 365 15.48 -13.51 21.16
N LEU A 366 16.21 -13.18 22.21
CA LEU A 366 17.01 -14.11 23.00
C LEU A 366 16.17 -14.66 24.13
N LEU A 367 16.06 -15.99 24.16
CA LEU A 367 15.38 -16.74 25.19
C LEU A 367 16.40 -17.17 26.24
N ILE A 368 16.26 -16.63 27.45
CA ILE A 368 17.11 -16.98 28.59
C ILE A 368 16.42 -18.13 29.34
N PRO A 369 17.03 -19.33 29.38
CA PRO A 369 16.46 -20.49 30.08
C PRO A 369 16.39 -20.29 31.59
N SER A 370 15.53 -21.08 32.25
CA SER A 370 15.42 -21.09 33.71
C SER A 370 16.71 -21.55 34.40
N ASP A 371 17.43 -22.50 33.78
CA ASP A 371 18.77 -22.87 34.18
C ASP A 371 19.79 -22.22 33.23
N LEU A 372 20.65 -21.36 33.78
CA LEU A 372 21.59 -20.56 32.98
C LEU A 372 22.72 -21.40 32.37
N THR A 373 22.89 -22.66 32.79
CA THR A 373 23.82 -23.60 32.16
C THR A 373 23.34 -24.11 30.82
N ASP A 374 22.03 -24.08 30.57
CA ASP A 374 21.43 -24.55 29.32
C ASP A 374 21.79 -23.63 28.14
N GLU A 375 21.55 -24.12 26.93
CA GLU A 375 21.77 -23.39 25.69
C GLU A 375 20.78 -22.21 25.57
N TRP A 376 21.29 -21.03 25.20
CA TRP A 376 20.46 -19.85 25.01
C TRP A 376 19.97 -19.82 23.58
N LEU A 377 18.65 -19.91 23.39
CA LEU A 377 18.04 -19.95 22.07
C LEU A 377 17.80 -18.53 21.54
N GLN A 378 18.02 -18.34 20.24
CA GLN A 378 17.67 -17.11 19.54
C GLN A 378 16.56 -17.39 18.54
N THR A 379 15.57 -16.50 18.49
CA THR A 379 14.48 -16.57 17.53
C THR A 379 14.53 -15.37 16.61
N GLU A 380 14.43 -15.58 15.30
CA GLU A 380 14.27 -14.48 14.34
C GLU A 380 12.85 -13.93 14.40
N ASP A 381 12.74 -12.60 14.50
CA ASP A 381 11.49 -11.86 14.53
C ASP A 381 11.19 -11.23 13.17
N LEU A 382 9.90 -11.05 12.89
CA LEU A 382 9.44 -10.52 11.62
C LEU A 382 9.89 -9.07 11.42
N THR A 383 10.62 -8.82 10.33
CA THR A 383 11.05 -7.47 9.92
C THR A 383 10.04 -6.77 9.00
N SER A 384 8.91 -7.42 8.68
CA SER A 384 7.88 -6.87 7.81
C SER A 384 6.47 -7.28 8.22
N LYS A 385 5.50 -6.43 7.87
CA LYS A 385 4.07 -6.70 8.09
C LYS A 385 3.65 -7.94 7.31
N PRO A 386 2.95 -8.91 7.94
CA PRO A 386 2.48 -10.08 7.22
C PRO A 386 1.52 -9.70 6.08
N LYS A 387 1.56 -10.47 5.00
CA LYS A 387 0.80 -10.19 3.78
C LYS A 387 -0.70 -10.35 4.02
N GLN A 388 -1.51 -9.60 3.26
CA GLN A 388 -2.98 -9.67 3.28
C GLN A 388 -3.64 -9.39 4.64
N GLY A 389 -2.93 -8.73 5.57
CA GLY A 389 -3.48 -8.38 6.88
C GLY A 389 -3.62 -9.54 7.86
N GLN A 390 -3.01 -10.68 7.54
CA GLN A 390 -2.91 -11.80 8.47
C GLN A 390 -2.01 -11.41 9.65
N ASN A 391 -2.20 -12.06 10.79
CA ASN A 391 -1.40 -11.85 11.98
C ASN A 391 -0.45 -13.01 12.14
N ALA A 392 0.81 -12.71 12.42
CA ALA A 392 1.80 -13.73 12.70
C ALA A 392 1.77 -14.02 14.20
N VAL A 393 1.62 -15.29 14.57
CA VAL A 393 1.55 -15.72 15.96
C VAL A 393 2.63 -16.78 16.22
N ARG A 394 3.38 -16.59 17.30
CA ARG A 394 4.38 -17.52 17.82
C ARG A 394 4.07 -17.82 19.28
N PHE A 395 4.36 -19.05 19.70
CA PHE A 395 4.34 -19.45 21.11
C PHE A 395 5.76 -19.79 21.58
N VAL A 396 6.08 -19.41 22.81
CA VAL A 396 7.32 -19.74 23.52
C VAL A 396 6.92 -20.50 24.78
N ASN A 397 7.41 -21.72 24.93
CA ASN A 397 7.13 -22.57 26.07
C ASN A 397 8.22 -22.41 27.14
N GLY A 398 7.90 -21.74 28.25
CA GLY A 398 8.78 -21.64 29.42
C GLY A 398 8.67 -22.80 30.40
N MET A 399 7.85 -23.83 30.12
CA MET A 399 7.68 -24.97 31.02
C MET A 399 8.73 -26.05 30.82
N ASN A 400 8.89 -26.89 31.85
CA ASN A 400 9.66 -28.14 31.80
C ASN A 400 8.87 -29.31 31.18
N THR A 401 7.63 -29.07 30.75
CA THR A 401 6.75 -30.07 30.13
C THR A 401 6.37 -29.66 28.72
N VAL A 402 6.03 -30.64 27.89
CA VAL A 402 5.53 -30.40 26.53
C VAL A 402 4.16 -29.73 26.60
N VAL A 403 3.94 -28.71 25.78
CA VAL A 403 2.65 -28.04 25.65
C VAL A 403 2.20 -28.09 24.21
N ASN A 404 0.95 -28.51 24.01
CA ASN A 404 0.31 -28.46 22.70
C ASN A 404 -0.56 -27.22 22.58
N VAL A 405 -0.48 -26.58 21.42
CA VAL A 405 -1.31 -25.42 21.10
C VAL A 405 -2.03 -25.65 19.78
N SER A 406 -3.34 -25.43 19.80
CA SER A 406 -4.13 -25.44 18.58
C SER A 406 -5.15 -24.31 18.56
N THR A 407 -5.47 -23.90 17.35
CA THR A 407 -6.65 -23.10 17.04
C THR A 407 -7.51 -23.89 16.04
N PRO A 408 -8.80 -23.57 15.91
CA PRO A 408 -9.66 -24.18 14.89
C PRO A 408 -9.10 -24.09 13.46
N SER A 409 -8.24 -23.10 13.19
CA SER A 409 -7.70 -22.81 11.86
C SER A 409 -6.28 -23.35 11.64
N VAL A 410 -5.47 -23.45 12.70
CA VAL A 410 -4.03 -23.75 12.64
C VAL A 410 -3.61 -24.60 13.85
N TYR A 411 -2.92 -25.70 13.60
CA TYR A 411 -2.27 -26.52 14.62
C TYR A 411 -0.80 -26.11 14.74
N PHE A 412 -0.38 -25.68 15.93
CA PHE A 412 0.99 -25.19 16.17
C PHE A 412 1.99 -26.30 16.52
N GLY A 413 1.51 -27.53 16.73
CA GLY A 413 2.37 -28.67 17.05
C GLY A 413 2.58 -28.89 18.55
N LEU A 414 3.46 -29.86 18.83
CA LEU A 414 4.01 -30.08 20.16
C LEU A 414 5.17 -29.10 20.37
N ILE A 415 5.12 -28.30 21.42
CA ILE A 415 6.19 -27.38 21.78
C ILE A 415 7.02 -28.03 22.88
N GLU A 416 8.28 -28.35 22.56
CA GLU A 416 9.22 -28.93 23.51
C GLU A 416 9.48 -27.99 24.71
N PRO A 417 9.95 -28.53 25.86
CA PRO A 417 10.32 -27.71 27.02
C PRO A 417 11.37 -26.66 26.67
N LEU A 418 11.20 -25.43 27.17
CA LEU A 418 12.11 -24.30 26.92
C LEU A 418 12.32 -23.96 25.43
N TYR A 419 11.35 -24.32 24.57
CA TYR A 419 11.44 -24.17 23.11
C TYR A 419 10.35 -23.23 22.54
N TYR A 420 10.48 -22.86 21.26
CA TYR A 420 9.59 -21.92 20.57
C TYR A 420 9.03 -22.48 19.27
N THR A 421 7.92 -21.92 18.79
CA THR A 421 7.34 -22.26 17.48
C THR A 421 7.75 -21.28 16.39
N ASN A 422 7.73 -21.74 15.14
CA ASN A 422 7.75 -20.82 14.01
C ASN A 422 6.47 -19.96 13.96
N TYR A 423 6.56 -18.78 13.36
CA TYR A 423 5.40 -17.91 13.16
C TYR A 423 4.39 -18.61 12.26
N SER A 424 3.16 -18.74 12.75
CA SER A 424 2.02 -19.17 11.94
C SER A 424 1.07 -18.02 11.67
N LEU A 425 0.49 -18.00 10.48
CA LEU A 425 -0.38 -16.91 10.04
C LEU A 425 -1.85 -17.21 10.40
N ILE A 426 -2.46 -16.30 11.15
CA ILE A 426 -3.86 -16.35 11.56
C ILE A 426 -4.61 -15.19 10.90
N LYS A 427 -5.88 -15.40 10.55
CA LYS A 427 -6.73 -14.32 10.04
C LYS A 427 -7.04 -13.30 11.15
N ASN A 428 -7.54 -12.14 10.75
CA ASN A 428 -8.05 -11.14 11.66
C ASN A 428 -9.40 -11.58 12.24
N GLY A 429 -9.74 -11.07 13.43
CA GLY A 429 -10.97 -11.41 14.14
C GLY A 429 -10.72 -12.17 15.43
N GLU A 430 -11.79 -12.70 16.00
CA GLU A 430 -11.76 -13.42 17.27
C GLU A 430 -11.38 -14.87 17.06
N HIS A 431 -10.32 -15.30 17.74
CA HIS A 431 -9.81 -16.66 17.66
C HIS A 431 -9.63 -17.24 19.06
N THR A 432 -10.18 -18.43 19.26
CA THR A 432 -9.99 -19.23 20.48
C THR A 432 -8.81 -20.16 20.29
N PHE A 433 -7.89 -20.13 21.25
CA PHE A 433 -6.74 -21.01 21.35
C PHE A 433 -6.98 -22.00 22.47
N THR A 434 -6.59 -23.23 22.22
CA THR A 434 -6.58 -24.32 23.19
C THR A 434 -5.13 -24.70 23.44
N LEU A 435 -4.68 -24.52 24.67
CA LEU A 435 -3.43 -25.09 25.18
C LEU A 435 -3.75 -26.36 25.96
N TRP A 436 -2.96 -27.41 25.81
CA TRP A 436 -3.08 -28.57 26.69
C TRP A 436 -1.76 -29.26 26.93
N ASN A 437 -1.68 -29.92 28.07
CA ASN A 437 -0.65 -30.86 28.45
C ASN A 437 -1.35 -32.16 28.91
N ASP A 438 -0.61 -33.22 29.23
CA ASP A 438 -1.15 -34.51 29.65
C ASP A 438 -2.11 -34.41 30.87
N ALA A 439 -2.02 -33.33 31.66
CA ALA A 439 -2.81 -33.13 32.88
C ALA A 439 -3.95 -32.09 32.79
N GLN A 440 -3.82 -31.04 31.96
CA GLN A 440 -4.73 -29.87 31.99
C GLN A 440 -4.92 -29.26 30.60
N LYS A 441 -6.12 -28.68 30.37
CA LYS A 441 -6.50 -28.02 29.12
C LYS A 441 -7.00 -26.60 29.39
N CYS A 442 -6.50 -25.62 28.66
CA CYS A 442 -6.79 -24.20 28.82
C CYS A 442 -7.27 -23.57 27.50
N ASP A 443 -8.42 -22.93 27.54
CA ASP A 443 -8.95 -22.19 26.41
C ASP A 443 -8.89 -20.68 26.70
N PHE A 444 -8.35 -19.90 25.77
CA PHE A 444 -8.39 -18.45 25.81
C PHE A 444 -8.78 -17.88 24.45
N THR A 445 -9.46 -16.75 24.47
CA THR A 445 -9.92 -16.09 23.25
C THR A 445 -9.25 -14.74 23.11
N MET A 446 -8.74 -14.45 21.91
CA MET A 446 -8.09 -13.18 21.62
C MET A 446 -8.57 -12.65 20.27
N THR A 447 -8.84 -11.35 20.24
CA THR A 447 -9.20 -10.62 19.02
C THR A 447 -7.93 -10.09 18.35
N PHE A 448 -7.60 -10.61 17.17
CA PHE A 448 -6.49 -10.09 16.38
C PHE A 448 -6.94 -8.98 15.44
N ARG A 449 -6.12 -7.91 15.39
CA ARG A 449 -6.29 -6.80 14.43
C ARG A 449 -5.63 -7.14 13.09
N PHE A 450 -5.18 -6.15 12.34
CA PHE A 450 -4.71 -6.32 10.96
C PHE A 450 -3.19 -6.24 10.85
N GLY A 451 -2.53 -7.35 10.48
CA GLY A 451 -1.12 -7.36 10.14
C GLY A 451 -0.15 -7.25 11.33
N SER A 452 -0.54 -7.66 12.54
CA SER A 452 0.34 -7.61 13.71
C SER A 452 1.11 -8.92 13.92
N ALA A 453 2.24 -8.83 14.62
CA ALA A 453 3.01 -9.98 15.07
C ALA A 453 2.92 -10.11 16.59
N TYR A 454 2.65 -11.32 17.07
CA TYR A 454 2.43 -11.63 18.48
C TYR A 454 3.28 -12.82 18.90
N THR A 455 4.00 -12.65 20.00
CA THR A 455 4.70 -13.74 20.69
C THR A 455 4.02 -13.99 22.03
N PHE A 456 3.43 -15.16 22.18
CA PHE A 456 2.81 -15.63 23.43
C PHE A 456 3.86 -16.38 24.25
N PHE A 457 4.11 -15.90 25.46
CA PHE A 457 4.97 -16.58 26.40
C PHE A 457 4.14 -17.35 27.43
N ILE A 458 4.36 -18.66 27.47
CA ILE A 458 3.75 -19.58 28.42
C ILE A 458 4.68 -19.68 29.62
N ASN A 459 4.25 -19.11 30.75
CA ASN A 459 5.03 -19.11 31.98
C ASN A 459 5.14 -20.55 32.56
N SER A 460 6.24 -20.84 33.24
CA SER A 460 6.51 -22.15 33.84
C SER A 460 5.50 -22.52 34.97
N ASN A 461 4.89 -21.52 35.62
CA ASN A 461 3.90 -21.71 36.70
C ASN A 461 2.44 -21.77 36.25
N LEU A 462 2.17 -21.89 34.94
CA LEU A 462 0.80 -21.81 34.41
C LEU A 462 -0.15 -22.79 35.14
N PHE A 463 0.30 -24.01 35.42
CA PHE A 463 -0.54 -25.09 35.96
C PHE A 463 -0.35 -25.37 37.47
N SER A 464 0.49 -24.58 38.17
CA SER A 464 0.85 -24.84 39.57
C SER A 464 0.02 -24.05 40.60
N ASP A 465 -0.66 -22.97 40.21
CA ASP A 465 -1.37 -22.11 41.18
C ASP A 465 -2.85 -22.47 41.32
N VAL A 466 -3.11 -23.53 42.10
CA VAL A 466 -4.36 -23.64 42.86
C VAL A 466 -4.20 -22.77 44.10
N SER A 467 -4.90 -21.63 44.13
CA SER A 467 -5.07 -20.69 45.25
C SER A 467 -4.13 -19.46 45.32
N TYR A 468 -4.78 -18.35 45.68
CA TYR A 468 -4.28 -17.01 46.02
C TYR A 468 -4.14 -15.99 44.88
N THR A 469 -5.23 -15.23 44.73
CA THR A 469 -5.17 -13.77 44.74
C THR A 469 -4.06 -13.30 45.70
N HIS A 470 -2.90 -12.88 45.21
CA HIS A 470 -2.08 -11.75 45.69
C HIS A 470 -0.93 -11.51 44.69
N GLY A 471 -0.71 -10.24 44.34
CA GLY A 471 -0.01 -9.81 43.14
C GLY A 471 1.44 -10.24 42.98
N PHE A 472 1.79 -10.58 41.73
CA PHE A 472 2.99 -10.03 41.10
C PHE A 472 2.54 -8.84 40.23
N LEU A 473 2.67 -7.64 40.81
CA LEU A 473 2.53 -6.39 40.08
C LEU A 473 3.65 -6.29 39.04
N CYS A 474 3.31 -6.30 37.75
CA CYS A 474 3.94 -5.30 36.89
C CYS A 474 3.46 -3.96 37.43
N PHE A 475 4.37 -3.15 37.98
CA PHE A 475 4.07 -1.77 38.35
C PHE A 475 3.56 -1.02 37.11
N VAL A 476 2.25 -0.86 36.98
CA VAL A 476 1.66 0.16 36.12
C VAL A 476 1.36 1.34 37.03
N ASN A 477 2.34 2.22 37.14
CA ASN A 477 2.12 3.54 37.72
C ASN A 477 1.19 4.29 36.75
N PHE A 478 -0.01 4.68 37.20
CA PHE A 478 -0.91 5.52 36.43
C PHE A 478 -0.27 6.92 36.31
N GLY A 479 0.43 7.13 35.21
CA GLY A 479 1.01 8.41 34.83
C GLY A 479 0.98 8.52 33.32
N HIS A 480 0.17 9.46 32.82
CA HIS A 480 0.12 9.94 31.44
C HIS A 480 1.40 9.63 30.65
N MET A 481 1.32 8.76 29.64
CA MET A 481 2.04 8.80 28.34
C MET A 481 1.91 7.44 27.65
N SER A 482 1.62 7.49 26.35
CA SER A 482 1.60 6.37 25.41
C SER A 482 2.85 5.48 25.56
N LYS A 483 2.71 4.26 26.12
CA LYS A 483 3.75 3.22 26.11
C LYS A 483 3.09 1.85 25.90
N ILE A 484 3.74 1.04 25.06
CA ILE A 484 3.23 -0.20 24.45
C ILE A 484 2.95 -1.24 25.54
N ALA A 485 1.76 -1.83 25.48
CA ALA A 485 1.17 -2.61 26.54
C ALA A 485 1.65 -4.06 26.52
N CYS A 486 2.25 -4.52 27.61
CA CYS A 486 2.13 -5.92 28.00
C CYS A 486 0.64 -6.13 28.32
N HIS A 487 -0.12 -6.69 27.37
CA HIS A 487 -1.52 -7.02 27.62
C HIS A 487 -1.54 -8.27 28.50
N LEU A 488 -1.84 -8.06 29.78
CA LEU A 488 -2.20 -9.17 30.68
C LEU A 488 -3.54 -9.72 30.17
N ILE A 489 -3.54 -10.93 29.59
CA ILE A 489 -4.81 -11.61 29.31
C ILE A 489 -5.33 -12.08 30.66
N ARG A 490 -6.27 -11.31 31.23
CA ARG A 490 -7.12 -11.76 32.33
C ARG A 490 -8.25 -12.57 31.69
N ASP A 491 -8.54 -13.74 32.24
CA ASP A 491 -9.63 -14.66 31.85
C ASP A 491 -9.24 -15.75 30.83
N ILE A 492 -8.24 -16.56 31.16
CA ILE A 492 -8.03 -17.87 30.54
C ILE A 492 -8.87 -18.89 31.29
N LEU A 493 -9.68 -19.70 30.60
CA LEU A 493 -10.52 -20.72 31.21
C LEU A 493 -9.82 -22.09 31.12
N CYS A 494 -9.35 -22.60 32.25
CA CYS A 494 -8.69 -23.91 32.29
C CYS A 494 -9.54 -24.97 32.99
N VAL A 495 -9.53 -26.18 32.43
CA VAL A 495 -10.23 -27.36 32.90
C VAL A 495 -9.20 -28.48 33.08
N ALA A 496 -9.15 -29.08 34.27
CA ALA A 496 -8.32 -30.27 34.50
C ALA A 496 -8.99 -31.50 33.85
N VAL A 497 -8.19 -32.40 33.29
CA VAL A 497 -8.70 -33.59 32.57
C VAL A 497 -9.54 -34.49 33.49
N ASP A 498 -9.24 -34.50 34.79
CA ASP A 498 -9.91 -35.34 35.80
C ASP A 498 -10.85 -34.56 36.77
N ASN A 499 -11.00 -33.23 36.63
CA ASN A 499 -11.85 -32.43 37.54
C ASN A 499 -12.34 -31.12 36.91
N PRO A 500 -13.65 -30.76 36.97
CA PRO A 500 -14.21 -29.60 36.28
C PRO A 500 -14.00 -28.27 37.06
N ILE A 501 -12.83 -28.08 37.67
CA ILE A 501 -12.49 -26.86 38.41
C ILE A 501 -11.86 -25.86 37.43
N LYS A 502 -12.40 -24.63 37.42
CA LYS A 502 -11.96 -23.53 36.55
C LYS A 502 -10.84 -22.72 37.20
N TYR A 503 -9.70 -22.59 36.54
CA TYR A 503 -8.59 -21.74 36.98
C TYR A 503 -8.45 -20.50 36.08
N ILE A 504 -8.07 -19.36 36.68
CA ILE A 504 -7.68 -18.14 35.97
C ILE A 504 -6.16 -18.11 35.91
N ILE A 505 -5.62 -18.13 34.70
CA ILE A 505 -4.18 -18.17 34.43
C ILE A 505 -3.72 -16.83 33.82
N THR A 506 -2.44 -16.49 34.00
CA THR A 506 -1.80 -15.35 33.34
C THR A 506 -0.93 -15.80 32.17
N LEU A 507 -1.33 -15.46 30.94
CA LEU A 507 -0.45 -15.51 29.75
C LEU A 507 0.12 -14.12 29.49
N TYR A 508 1.41 -14.06 29.15
CA TYR A 508 2.05 -12.84 28.70
C TYR A 508 2.01 -12.79 27.17
N THR A 509 1.40 -11.75 26.62
CA THR A 509 1.49 -11.45 25.20
C THR A 509 2.46 -10.32 24.97
N PHE A 510 3.49 -10.60 24.17
CA PHE A 510 4.36 -9.58 23.63
C PHE A 510 3.88 -9.25 22.23
N GLU A 511 3.33 -8.03 22.06
CA GLU A 511 3.08 -7.49 20.73
C GLU A 511 4.43 -7.09 20.15
N ASP A 512 4.95 -7.87 19.21
CA ASP A 512 6.22 -7.55 18.57
C ASP A 512 6.06 -6.28 17.72
N PHE A 513 4.94 -6.15 16.97
CA PHE A 513 4.57 -4.92 16.25
C PHE A 513 3.05 -4.65 16.21
N ARG A 514 2.65 -3.41 16.53
CA ARG A 514 1.27 -2.90 16.41
C ARG A 514 1.18 -1.82 15.33
N PHE A 515 0.47 -2.13 14.25
CA PHE A 515 0.04 -1.13 13.27
C PHE A 515 -1.31 -0.57 13.75
N LYS A 516 -1.39 0.75 13.98
CA LYS A 516 -2.65 1.43 14.34
C LYS A 516 -3.43 1.87 13.11
#